data_AF-A0A940TMS5-F1
#
_entry.id   AF-A0A940TMS5-F1
#
_cell.length_a   1.000
_cell.length_b   1.000
_cell.length_c   1.000
_cell.angle_alpha   90.00
_cell.angle_beta   90.00
_cell.angle_gamma   90.00
#
_symmetry.space_group_name_H-M   'P 1'
#
loop_
_entity.id
_entity.type
_entity.pdbx_description
1 polymer ?
#
loop_
_entity_poly.entity_id
_entity_poly.type
_entity_poly.pdbx_seq_one_letter_code
_entity_poly.pdbx_strand_id
1 'polypeptide(L)' 'MIRFLIDEDLPRSTAKVLREAGFESLDVRDIGLRGAQDDVIYRRAQEENCIIITGDL' A
#
# COMPACT_ATOMS: atom_id res chain seq x y z
N MET A 1 10.41 4.13 -10.73
CA MET A 1 9.02 4.66 -10.75
C MET A 1 8.51 4.61 -9.32
N ILE A 2 7.80 5.64 -8.85
CA ILE A 2 7.31 5.65 -7.45
C ILE A 2 6.10 4.72 -7.34
N ARG A 3 6.14 3.81 -6.38
CA ARG A 3 5.08 2.83 -6.09
C ARG A 3 4.69 2.93 -4.63
N PHE A 4 3.39 2.90 -4.37
CA PHE A 4 2.84 2.91 -3.02
C PHE A 4 2.27 1.54 -2.65
N LEU A 5 2.45 1.12 -1.40
CA LEU A 5 1.72 0.03 -0.77
C LEU A 5 0.70 0.63 0.20
N ILE A 6 -0.58 0.48 -0.10
CA ILE A 6 -1.69 1.07 0.62
C ILE A 6 -2.18 0.07 1.66
N ASP A 7 -2.17 0.52 2.91
CA ASP A 7 -2.67 -0.23 4.05
C ASP A 7 -4.21 -0.37 4.04
N GLU A 8 -4.75 -1.35 4.77
CA GLU A 8 -6.16 -1.71 4.72
C GLU A 8 -7.09 -0.72 5.42
N ASP A 9 -6.54 0.05 6.35
CA ASP A 9 -7.19 1.12 7.12
C ASP A 9 -7.55 2.34 6.23
N LEU A 10 -6.85 2.51 5.11
CA LEU A 10 -7.10 3.57 4.15
C LEU A 10 -8.25 3.23 3.18
N PRO A 11 -9.04 4.22 2.74
CA PRO A 11 -10.08 4.02 1.74
C PRO A 11 -9.52 3.46 0.42
N ARG A 12 -10.28 2.56 -0.26
CA ARG A 12 -9.91 2.06 -1.60
C ARG A 12 -9.76 3.16 -2.65
N SER A 13 -10.37 4.33 -2.44
CA SER A 13 -10.20 5.49 -3.31
C SER A 13 -8.78 6.06 -3.30
N THR A 14 -7.95 5.76 -2.28
CA THR A 14 -6.54 6.18 -2.23
C THR A 14 -5.76 5.64 -3.43
N ALA A 15 -5.98 4.38 -3.82
CA ALA A 15 -5.36 3.79 -5.01
C ALA A 15 -5.75 4.54 -6.29
N LYS A 16 -7.01 4.95 -6.40
CA LYS A 16 -7.50 5.73 -7.54
C LYS A 16 -6.80 7.08 -7.62
N VAL A 17 -6.72 7.84 -6.52
CA VAL A 17 -6.06 9.15 -6.47
C VAL A 17 -4.58 9.05 -6.85
N LEU A 18 -3.87 8.04 -6.33
CA LEU A 18 -2.46 7.82 -6.65
C LEU A 18 -2.24 7.52 -8.13
N ARG A 19 -3.09 6.67 -8.72
CA ARG A 19 -3.03 6.34 -10.15
C ARG A 19 -3.36 7.54 -11.03
N GLU A 20 -4.37 8.33 -10.67
CA GLU A 20 -4.72 9.57 -11.37
C GLU A 20 -3.57 10.60 -11.32
N ALA A 21 -2.75 10.58 -10.26
CA ALA A 21 -1.53 11.38 -10.14
C ALA A 21 -0.31 10.78 -10.87
N GLY A 22 -0.44 9.63 -11.52
CA GLY A 22 0.63 8.98 -12.29
C GLY A 22 1.55 8.06 -11.49
N PHE A 23 1.16 7.66 -10.27
CA PHE A 23 1.91 6.72 -9.45
C PHE A 23 1.39 5.28 -9.59
N GLU A 24 2.27 4.32 -9.32
CA GLU A 24 1.86 2.93 -9.15
C GLU A 24 1.32 2.71 -7.73
N SER A 25 0.34 1.82 -7.58
CA SER A 25 -0.23 1.49 -6.28
C SER A 25 -0.60 0.02 -6.16
N LEU A 26 -0.12 -0.60 -5.08
CA LEU A 26 -0.56 -1.88 -4.56
C LEU A 26 -1.44 -1.65 -3.33
N ASP A 27 -2.45 -2.47 -3.15
CA ASP A 27 -3.33 -2.44 -1.98
C ASP A 27 -3.15 -3.77 -1.25
N VAL A 28 -2.86 -3.73 0.07
CA VAL A 28 -2.63 -4.94 0.87
C VAL A 28 -3.80 -5.93 0.77
N ARG A 29 -5.02 -5.41 0.56
CA ARG A 29 -6.24 -6.22 0.40
C ARG A 29 -6.26 -6.99 -0.91
N ASP A 30 -5.64 -6.45 -1.95
CA ASP A 30 -5.64 -7.04 -3.31
C ASP A 30 -4.48 -8.03 -3.50
N ILE A 31 -3.43 -7.94 -2.68
CA ILE A 31 -2.27 -8.87 -2.68
C ILE A 31 -2.34 -9.92 -1.57
N GLY A 32 -3.51 -10.08 -0.93
CA GLY A 32 -3.75 -11.13 0.07
C GLY A 32 -3.09 -10.89 1.43
N LEU A 33 -2.71 -9.66 1.74
CA LEU A 33 -2.10 -9.25 3.02
C LEU A 33 -3.08 -8.52 3.95
N ARG A 34 -4.39 -8.67 3.72
CA ARG A 34 -5.40 -8.13 4.62
C ARG A 34 -5.27 -8.72 6.02
N GLY A 35 -5.23 -7.90 7.07
CA GLY A 35 -5.06 -8.32 8.46
C GLY A 35 -3.63 -8.82 8.79
N ALA A 36 -2.68 -8.63 7.87
CA ALA A 36 -1.28 -8.97 8.14
C ALA A 36 -0.70 -8.00 9.17
N GLN A 37 0.28 -8.47 9.94
CA GLN A 37 1.00 -7.65 10.90
C GLN A 37 1.92 -6.64 10.21
N ASP A 38 2.20 -5.52 10.89
CA ASP A 38 3.02 -4.42 10.37
C ASP A 38 4.38 -4.87 9.83
N ASP A 39 5.01 -5.85 10.48
CA ASP A 39 6.31 -6.39 10.05
C ASP A 39 6.24 -7.11 8.70
N VAL A 40 5.12 -7.78 8.42
CA VAL A 40 4.83 -8.42 7.13
C VAL A 40 4.58 -7.38 6.06
N ILE A 41 3.78 -6.35 6.35
CA ILE A 41 3.53 -5.23 5.43
C ILE A 41 4.84 -4.49 5.12
N TYR A 42 5.63 -4.21 6.16
CA TYR A 42 6.92 -3.55 6.04
C TYR A 42 7.90 -4.33 5.17
N ARG A 43 8.04 -5.64 5.40
CA ARG A 43 8.89 -6.49 4.57
C ARG A 43 8.41 -6.53 3.12
N ARG A 44 7.09 -6.66 2.89
CA ARG A 44 6.53 -6.64 1.53
C ARG A 44 6.87 -5.33 0.81
N ALA A 45 6.75 -4.19 1.49
CA ALA A 45 7.10 -2.90 0.90
C ALA A 45 8.59 -2.83 0.52
N GLN A 46 9.48 -3.38 1.34
CA GLN A 46 10.91 -3.45 1.01
C GLN A 46 11.18 -4.35 -0.20
N GLU A 47 10.57 -5.54 -0.26
CA GLU A 47 10.72 -6.48 -1.38
C GLU A 47 10.24 -5.85 -2.71
N GLU A 48 9.14 -5.10 -2.66
CA GLU A 48 8.53 -4.44 -3.83
C GLU A 48 9.07 -3.03 -4.11
N ASN A 49 10.02 -2.53 -3.33
CA ASN A 49 10.50 -1.14 -3.35
C ASN A 49 9.35 -0.10 -3.33
N CYS A 50 8.38 -0.29 -2.43
CA CYS A 50 7.24 0.59 -2.25
C CYS A 50 7.44 1.59 -1.10
N ILE A 51 6.77 2.74 -1.21
CA ILE A 51 6.50 3.64 -0.09
C ILE A 51 5.21 3.15 0.58
N ILE A 52 5.24 2.92 1.89
CA ILE A 52 4.04 2.55 2.65
C ILE A 52 3.22 3.82 2.91
N ILE A 53 1.90 3.72 2.75
CA ILE A 53 0.96 4.72 3.23
C ILE A 53 -0.04 4.03 4.16
N THR A 54 -0.09 4.49 5.39
CA THR A 54 -0.96 4.01 6.47
C THR A 54 -1.55 5.22 7.20
N GLY A 55 -2.74 5.07 7.76
CA GLY A 55 -3.45 6.05 8.58
C GLY A 55 -3.30 5.80 10.09
N ASP A 56 -2.60 4.73 10.48
CA ASP A 56 -2.26 4.45 11.87
C ASP A 56 -1.24 5.48 12.42
N LEU A 57 -1.36 5.79 13.72
CA LEU A 57 -0.55 6.79 14.45
C LEU A 57 0.71 6.21 15.11
#